data_AF-A0A7W7CBA7-F1
#
_entry.id   AF-A0A7W7CBA7-F1
#
_cell.length_a   1.000
_cell.length_b   1.000
_cell.length_c   1.000
_cell.angle_alpha   90.00
_cell.angle_beta   90.00
_cell.angle_gamma   90.00
#
_symmetry.space_group_name_H-M   'P 1'
#
loop_
_entity.id
_entity.type
_entity.pdbx_description
1 polymer ?
#
loop_
_entity_poly.entity_id
_entity_poly.type
_entity_poly.pdbx_seq_one_letter_code
_entity_poly.pdbx_strand_id
1 'polypeptide(L)'
;MTRDLLRRALTDPGPRPLPGPAADLLTSLDAPPRLAAHLRLVHEVAARLTDWLALAHPAAGFDRTAVLFGAATHDIGKTEHVEELSGPGSRHEQAGYELLLTFGVPEEFARFARTHGDWTQPDIGFADLVVSLADKVWKAKRVPELEQLVVDHLAALGQPPWQVFLDLDEELTRIGADADERLAFQNRYPVD
;
A
#
# COMPACT_ATOMS: atom_id res chain seq x y z
N MET A 1 -22.43 -11.54 10.32
CA MET A 1 -21.62 -12.32 9.37
C MET A 1 -20.43 -11.49 8.90
N THR A 2 -20.67 -10.28 8.39
CA THR A 2 -19.62 -9.35 7.92
C THR A 2 -18.57 -8.99 8.97
N ARG A 3 -18.96 -8.64 10.21
CA ARG A 3 -18.02 -8.36 11.31
C ARG A 3 -17.08 -9.51 11.68
N ASP A 4 -17.57 -10.75 11.60
CA ASP A 4 -16.74 -11.93 11.87
C ASP A 4 -15.75 -12.16 10.72
N LEU A 5 -16.18 -11.98 9.48
CA LEU A 5 -15.31 -12.02 8.31
C LEU A 5 -14.28 -10.89 8.30
N LEU A 6 -14.64 -9.67 8.72
CA LEU A 6 -13.72 -8.55 8.86
C LEU A 6 -12.65 -8.87 9.91
N ARG A 7 -13.06 -9.36 11.08
CA ARG A 7 -12.12 -9.79 12.12
C ARG A 7 -11.15 -10.82 11.57
N ARG A 8 -11.65 -11.85 10.88
CA ARG A 8 -10.81 -12.87 10.23
C ARG A 8 -9.89 -12.27 9.17
N ALA A 9 -10.38 -11.37 8.32
CA ALA A 9 -9.55 -10.66 7.35
C ALA A 9 -8.40 -9.91 8.03
N LEU A 10 -8.63 -9.34 9.22
CA LEU A 10 -7.61 -8.63 10.01
C LEU A 10 -6.65 -9.56 10.78
N THR A 11 -7.10 -10.75 11.23
CA THR A 11 -6.35 -11.58 12.19
C THR A 11 -5.94 -12.96 11.70
N ASP A 12 -6.49 -13.47 10.60
CA ASP A 12 -6.15 -14.81 10.08
C ASP A 12 -4.64 -14.88 9.77
N PRO A 13 -4.02 -16.06 9.97
CA PRO A 13 -2.60 -16.23 9.69
C PRO A 13 -2.28 -16.02 8.21
N GLY A 14 -1.03 -15.62 7.94
CA GLY A 14 -0.55 -15.28 6.61
C GLY A 14 0.06 -13.89 6.64
N PRO A 15 -0.57 -12.87 6.04
CA PRO A 15 0.05 -11.56 5.90
C PRO A 15 0.41 -10.89 7.23
N ARG A 16 1.39 -9.98 7.24
CA ARG A 16 1.70 -9.15 8.41
C ARG A 16 0.43 -8.46 8.98
N PRO A 17 0.27 -8.35 10.31
CA PRO A 17 -0.79 -7.54 10.92
C PRO A 17 -0.65 -6.05 10.55
N LEU A 18 -1.78 -5.36 10.37
CA LEU A 18 -1.77 -3.90 10.15
C LEU A 18 -1.28 -3.15 11.39
N PRO A 19 -0.82 -1.90 11.24
CA PRO A 19 -0.64 -0.99 12.38
C PRO A 19 -1.96 -0.90 13.17
N GLY A 20 -1.88 -0.92 14.51
CA GLY A 20 -3.05 -0.88 15.40
C GLY A 20 -4.08 0.20 15.02
N PRO A 21 -3.66 1.46 14.83
CA PRO A 21 -4.58 2.53 14.43
C PRO A 21 -5.33 2.25 13.11
N ALA A 22 -4.69 1.63 12.12
CA ALA A 22 -5.35 1.28 10.86
C ALA A 22 -6.37 0.15 11.04
N ALA A 23 -6.05 -0.88 11.82
CA ALA A 23 -6.99 -1.97 12.13
C ALA A 23 -8.20 -1.48 12.94
N ASP A 24 -7.98 -0.57 13.88
CA ASP A 24 -9.03 0.04 14.70
C ASP A 24 -9.98 0.90 13.86
N LEU A 25 -9.45 1.66 12.89
CA LEU A 25 -10.23 2.42 11.92
C LEU A 25 -11.11 1.50 11.07
N LEU A 26 -10.53 0.46 10.46
CA LEU A 26 -11.29 -0.49 9.64
C LEU A 26 -12.40 -1.19 10.44
N THR A 27 -12.14 -1.52 11.71
CA THR A 27 -13.15 -2.09 12.61
C THR A 27 -14.27 -1.09 12.91
N SER A 28 -13.91 0.17 13.18
CA SER A 28 -14.85 1.25 13.48
C SER A 28 -15.76 1.59 12.30
N LEU A 29 -15.23 1.46 11.09
CA LEU A 29 -15.94 1.70 9.83
C LEU A 29 -16.76 0.49 9.34
N ASP A 30 -16.74 -0.63 10.05
CA ASP A 30 -17.32 -1.92 9.60
C ASP A 30 -16.86 -2.27 8.17
N ALA A 31 -15.56 -2.09 7.91
CA ALA A 31 -14.99 -2.16 6.57
C ALA A 31 -15.26 -3.50 5.89
N PRO A 32 -15.43 -3.52 4.54
CA PRO A 32 -15.58 -4.76 3.80
C PRO A 32 -14.41 -5.72 4.06
N PRO A 33 -14.65 -7.02 4.32
CA PRO A 33 -13.56 -7.99 4.58
C PRO A 33 -12.54 -8.06 3.43
N ARG A 34 -13.01 -7.91 2.17
CA ARG A 34 -12.15 -7.82 0.98
C ARG A 34 -11.14 -6.68 1.09
N LEU A 35 -11.57 -5.52 1.57
CA LEU A 35 -10.73 -4.34 1.75
C LEU A 35 -9.66 -4.59 2.82
N ALA A 36 -10.06 -5.09 3.98
CA ALA A 36 -9.11 -5.39 5.06
C ALA A 36 -8.06 -6.43 4.63
N ALA A 37 -8.47 -7.47 3.90
CA ALA A 37 -7.56 -8.46 3.35
C ALA A 37 -6.57 -7.83 2.35
N HIS A 38 -7.06 -6.97 1.45
CA HIS A 38 -6.22 -6.24 0.50
C HIS A 38 -5.17 -5.36 1.20
N LEU A 39 -5.60 -4.53 2.15
CA LEU A 39 -4.74 -3.60 2.88
C LEU A 39 -3.62 -4.34 3.64
N ARG A 40 -3.90 -5.53 4.18
CA ARG A 40 -2.87 -6.37 4.81
C ARG A 40 -1.80 -6.84 3.82
N LEU A 41 -2.19 -7.21 2.61
CA LEU A 41 -1.26 -7.65 1.57
C LEU A 41 -0.36 -6.51 1.10
N VAL A 42 -0.93 -5.34 0.88
CA VAL A 42 -0.17 -4.14 0.49
C VAL A 42 0.73 -3.68 1.63
N HIS A 43 0.24 -3.68 2.88
CA HIS A 43 1.05 -3.38 4.06
C HIS A 43 2.25 -4.34 4.22
N GLU A 44 2.06 -5.65 4.01
CA GLU A 44 3.16 -6.60 4.05
C GLU A 44 4.23 -6.28 2.99
N VAL A 45 3.81 -5.97 1.77
CA VAL A 45 4.72 -5.65 0.67
C VAL A 45 5.45 -4.34 0.94
N ALA A 46 4.75 -3.32 1.45
CA ALA A 46 5.37 -2.08 1.91
C ALA A 46 6.39 -2.34 3.03
N ALA A 47 6.13 -3.27 3.95
CA ALA A 47 7.10 -3.67 4.94
C ALA A 47 8.35 -4.30 4.32
N ARG A 48 8.21 -5.20 3.35
CA ARG A 48 9.35 -5.81 2.65
C ARG A 48 10.17 -4.76 1.88
N LEU A 49 9.50 -3.88 1.13
CA LEU A 49 10.14 -2.78 0.39
C LEU A 49 10.89 -1.83 1.32
N THR A 50 10.29 -1.44 2.45
CA THR A 50 10.96 -0.55 3.40
C THR A 50 12.11 -1.22 4.14
N ASP A 51 12.04 -2.53 4.39
CA ASP A 51 13.15 -3.30 4.95
C ASP A 51 14.32 -3.40 3.95
N TRP A 52 14.04 -3.62 2.66
CA TRP A 52 15.04 -3.58 1.59
C TRP A 52 15.67 -2.19 1.44
N LEU A 53 14.86 -1.13 1.36
CA LEU A 53 15.34 0.25 1.25
C LEU A 53 16.24 0.63 2.43
N ALA A 54 15.89 0.23 3.65
CA ALA A 54 16.70 0.51 4.83
C ALA A 54 18.09 -0.16 4.77
N LEU A 55 18.20 -1.32 4.10
CA LEU A 55 19.45 -2.06 3.94
C LEU A 55 20.27 -1.57 2.74
N ALA A 56 19.65 -1.47 1.56
CA ALA A 56 20.30 -1.17 0.30
C ALA A 56 20.49 0.33 0.04
N HIS A 57 19.59 1.16 0.58
CA HIS A 57 19.54 2.60 0.34
C HIS A 57 19.29 3.41 1.64
N PRO A 58 20.14 3.29 2.67
CA PRO A 58 19.92 3.95 3.97
C PRO A 58 19.88 5.49 3.88
N ALA A 59 20.44 6.07 2.82
CA ALA A 59 20.40 7.52 2.57
C ALA A 59 19.06 8.01 1.98
N ALA A 60 18.14 7.12 1.60
CA ALA A 60 16.88 7.49 0.94
C ALA A 60 15.91 8.27 1.82
N GLY A 61 16.12 8.29 3.14
CA GLY A 61 15.49 9.23 4.06
C GLY A 61 13.97 9.38 3.88
N PHE A 62 13.19 8.43 4.39
CA PHE A 62 11.73 8.50 4.40
C PHE A 62 11.18 8.04 5.75
N ASP A 63 9.96 8.47 6.06
CA ASP A 63 9.26 8.00 7.25
C ASP A 63 8.64 6.61 6.98
N ARG A 64 9.31 5.57 7.51
CA ARG A 64 8.82 4.18 7.41
C ARG A 64 7.45 4.00 8.08
N THR A 65 7.19 4.70 9.19
CA THR A 65 5.90 4.62 9.87
C THR A 65 4.80 5.18 8.97
N ALA A 66 5.05 6.30 8.31
CA ALA A 66 4.13 6.90 7.34
C ALA A 66 3.85 5.96 6.16
N VAL A 67 4.87 5.33 5.56
CA VAL A 67 4.69 4.35 4.47
C VAL A 67 3.85 3.17 4.92
N LEU A 68 4.13 2.60 6.09
CA LEU A 68 3.41 1.44 6.59
C LEU A 68 1.95 1.73 6.91
N PHE A 69 1.67 2.91 7.47
CA PHE A 69 0.31 3.37 7.71
C PHE A 69 -0.41 3.68 6.40
N GLY A 70 0.23 4.42 5.49
CA GLY A 70 -0.29 4.75 4.17
C GLY A 70 -0.70 3.51 3.38
N ALA A 71 0.18 2.51 3.29
CA ALA A 71 -0.13 1.22 2.68
C ALA A 71 -1.34 0.53 3.32
N ALA A 72 -1.47 0.63 4.64
CA ALA A 72 -2.55 0.04 5.42
C ALA A 72 -3.88 0.80 5.34
N THR A 73 -3.91 2.01 4.75
CA THR A 73 -5.12 2.85 4.66
C THR A 73 -5.38 3.46 3.28
N HIS A 74 -4.52 3.24 2.27
CA HIS A 74 -4.61 3.96 0.99
C HIS A 74 -5.97 3.79 0.30
N ASP A 75 -6.56 2.61 0.44
CA ASP A 75 -7.84 2.25 -0.18
C ASP A 75 -9.04 2.43 0.77
N ILE A 76 -8.88 3.10 1.92
CA ILE A 76 -9.91 3.16 2.97
C ILE A 76 -11.22 3.79 2.50
N GLY A 77 -11.20 4.67 1.50
CA GLY A 77 -12.40 5.25 0.91
C GLY A 77 -13.31 4.21 0.23
N LYS A 78 -12.82 2.98 -0.03
CA LYS A 78 -13.66 1.86 -0.50
C LYS A 78 -14.61 1.32 0.59
N THR A 79 -14.54 1.85 1.81
CA THR A 79 -15.61 1.69 2.80
C THR A 79 -16.87 2.48 2.43
N GLU A 80 -16.72 3.62 1.75
CA GLU A 80 -17.83 4.45 1.26
C GLU A 80 -18.17 4.16 -0.21
N HIS A 81 -17.18 3.73 -1.00
CA HIS A 81 -17.29 3.39 -2.43
C HIS A 81 -17.02 1.91 -2.68
N VAL A 82 -17.86 1.05 -2.09
CA VAL A 82 -17.70 -0.43 -2.07
C VAL A 82 -17.66 -1.02 -3.49
N GLU A 83 -18.38 -0.42 -4.44
CA GLU A 83 -18.39 -0.78 -5.85
C GLU A 83 -16.99 -0.74 -6.51
N GLU A 84 -16.06 0.06 -5.97
CA GLU A 84 -14.67 0.18 -6.46
C GLU A 84 -13.75 -0.92 -5.90
N LEU A 85 -14.26 -1.87 -5.10
CA LEU A 85 -13.50 -3.07 -4.67
C LEU A 85 -13.28 -4.07 -5.80
N SER A 86 -14.19 -4.11 -6.76
CA SER A 86 -14.13 -4.99 -7.93
C SER A 86 -14.38 -4.28 -9.26
N GLY A 87 -14.98 -3.09 -9.24
CA GLY A 87 -15.18 -2.24 -10.40
C GLY A 87 -14.06 -1.21 -10.59
N PRO A 88 -13.99 -0.56 -11.77
CA PRO A 88 -13.14 0.59 -11.96
C PRO A 88 -13.68 1.80 -11.17
N GLY A 89 -12.79 2.70 -10.76
CA GLY A 89 -13.14 3.96 -10.11
C GLY A 89 -11.97 4.56 -9.35
N SER A 90 -12.13 5.82 -8.96
CA SER A 90 -11.14 6.57 -8.17
C SER A 90 -11.80 7.48 -7.13
N ARG A 91 -13.11 7.34 -6.87
CA ARG A 91 -13.77 8.19 -5.86
C ARG A 91 -13.30 7.86 -4.46
N HIS A 92 -12.90 6.62 -4.22
CA HIS A 92 -12.29 6.21 -2.95
C HIS A 92 -11.03 7.01 -2.58
N GLU A 93 -10.33 7.59 -3.54
CA GLU A 93 -9.09 8.33 -3.28
C GLU A 93 -9.36 9.59 -2.45
N GLN A 94 -10.24 10.47 -2.95
CA GLN A 94 -10.61 11.69 -2.26
C GLN A 94 -11.47 11.40 -1.03
N ALA A 95 -12.43 10.47 -1.12
CA ALA A 95 -13.27 10.08 0.01
C ALA A 95 -12.43 9.50 1.16
N GLY A 96 -11.45 8.63 0.85
CA GLY A 96 -10.56 8.05 1.84
C GLY A 96 -9.69 9.09 2.54
N TYR A 97 -9.20 10.08 1.79
CA TYR A 97 -8.47 11.21 2.36
C TYR A 97 -9.33 12.01 3.35
N GLU A 98 -10.54 12.41 2.96
CA GLU A 98 -11.48 13.17 3.80
C GLU A 98 -11.93 12.38 5.04
N LEU A 99 -12.14 11.07 4.85
CA LEU A 99 -12.50 10.14 5.93
C LEU A 99 -11.38 10.07 6.98
N LEU A 100 -10.12 9.88 6.56
CA LEU A 100 -8.98 9.83 7.48
C LEU A 100 -8.86 11.13 8.29
N LEU A 101 -8.99 12.29 7.64
CA LEU A 101 -8.98 13.59 8.33
C LEU A 101 -10.12 13.71 9.34
N THR A 102 -11.33 13.25 9.00
CA THR A 102 -12.49 13.26 9.90
C THR A 102 -12.25 12.43 11.16
N PHE A 103 -11.49 11.33 11.04
CA PHE A 103 -11.06 10.51 12.16
C PHE A 103 -9.81 11.04 12.89
N GLY A 104 -9.35 12.25 12.55
CA GLY A 104 -8.23 12.92 13.22
C GLY A 104 -6.85 12.43 12.80
N VAL A 105 -6.74 11.70 11.68
CA VAL A 105 -5.45 11.32 11.10
C VAL A 105 -4.80 12.59 10.52
N PRO A 106 -3.52 12.89 10.84
CA PRO A 106 -2.85 14.05 10.27
C PRO A 106 -2.74 13.97 8.75
N GLU A 107 -2.73 15.12 8.07
CA GLU A 107 -2.66 15.21 6.60
C GLU A 107 -1.46 14.44 6.02
N GLU A 108 -0.33 14.47 6.70
CA GLU A 108 0.90 13.76 6.30
C GLU A 108 0.76 12.22 6.28
N PHE A 109 -0.29 11.68 6.91
CA PHE A 109 -0.65 10.27 6.82
C PHE A 109 -1.87 10.06 5.92
N ALA A 110 -2.84 10.98 5.97
CA ALA A 110 -4.07 10.87 5.18
C ALA A 110 -3.81 10.95 3.67
N ARG A 111 -2.79 11.73 3.24
CA ARG A 111 -2.54 11.99 1.81
C ARG A 111 -2.35 10.73 0.98
N PHE A 112 -1.82 9.64 1.55
CA PHE A 112 -1.60 8.38 0.85
C PHE A 112 -2.88 7.80 0.25
N ALA A 113 -4.05 8.11 0.83
CA ALA A 113 -5.32 7.70 0.26
C ALA A 113 -5.58 8.30 -1.13
N ARG A 114 -5.11 9.53 -1.39
CA ARG A 114 -5.28 10.22 -2.68
C ARG A 114 -4.06 10.23 -3.59
N THR A 115 -2.86 9.95 -3.07
CA THR A 115 -1.61 9.98 -3.86
C THR A 115 -1.20 8.63 -4.45
N HIS A 116 -1.71 7.51 -3.92
CA HIS A 116 -1.29 6.17 -4.34
C HIS A 116 -1.67 5.81 -5.80
N GLY A 117 -2.72 6.47 -6.34
CA GLY A 117 -3.22 6.30 -7.70
C GLY A 117 -2.62 7.29 -8.72
N ASP A 118 -2.07 8.41 -8.24
CA ASP A 118 -1.51 9.49 -9.06
C ASP A 118 -0.16 9.95 -8.51
N TRP A 119 0.89 9.24 -8.93
CA TRP A 119 2.27 9.45 -8.49
C TRP A 119 3.05 10.45 -9.37
N THR A 120 2.37 11.21 -10.22
CA THR A 120 3.01 12.19 -11.12
C THR A 120 2.83 13.64 -10.69
N GLN A 121 2.11 13.87 -9.59
CA GLN A 121 1.88 15.22 -9.08
C GLN A 121 3.14 15.82 -8.44
N PRO A 122 3.29 17.16 -8.46
CA PRO A 122 4.48 17.83 -7.92
C PRO A 122 4.73 17.61 -6.42
N ASP A 123 3.70 17.26 -5.66
CA ASP A 123 3.73 17.03 -4.21
C ASP A 123 4.03 15.57 -3.82
N ILE A 124 4.24 14.69 -4.80
CA ILE A 124 4.56 13.28 -4.57
C ILE A 124 5.99 13.13 -4.04
N GLY A 125 6.09 12.69 -2.79
CA GLY A 125 7.35 12.35 -2.15
C GLY A 125 7.77 10.90 -2.38
N PHE A 126 8.98 10.55 -1.95
CA PHE A 126 9.47 9.18 -2.06
C PHE A 126 8.62 8.18 -1.28
N ALA A 127 8.13 8.56 -0.09
CA ALA A 127 7.22 7.72 0.68
C ALA A 127 5.94 7.37 -0.11
N ASP A 128 5.39 8.33 -0.85
CA ASP A 128 4.21 8.15 -1.70
C ASP A 128 4.51 7.18 -2.85
N LEU A 129 5.68 7.30 -3.50
CA LEU A 129 6.13 6.33 -4.50
C LEU A 129 6.24 4.91 -3.94
N VAL A 130 6.75 4.73 -2.72
CA VAL A 130 6.88 3.41 -2.09
C VAL A 130 5.50 2.81 -1.78
N VAL A 131 4.53 3.60 -1.33
CA VAL A 131 3.14 3.14 -1.12
C VAL A 131 2.52 2.73 -2.46
N SER A 132 2.63 3.57 -3.49
CA SER A 132 2.16 3.26 -4.84
C SER A 132 2.79 1.97 -5.38
N LEU A 133 4.10 1.79 -5.18
CA LEU A 133 4.82 0.61 -5.64
C LEU A 133 4.34 -0.66 -4.93
N ALA A 134 4.10 -0.58 -3.61
CA ALA A 134 3.55 -1.69 -2.85
C ALA A 134 2.16 -2.12 -3.36
N ASP A 135 1.29 -1.15 -3.69
CA ASP A 135 -0.05 -1.42 -4.24
C ASP A 135 -0.01 -2.08 -5.64
N LYS A 136 1.06 -1.88 -6.42
CA LYS A 136 1.19 -2.60 -7.70
C LYS A 136 1.81 -3.99 -7.49
N VAL A 137 2.92 -4.05 -6.76
CA VAL A 137 3.78 -5.23 -6.70
C VAL A 137 3.19 -6.36 -5.86
N TRP A 138 2.22 -6.11 -4.96
CA TRP A 138 1.63 -7.19 -4.15
C TRP A 138 1.04 -8.33 -4.98
N LYS A 139 0.54 -8.02 -6.18
CA LYS A 139 0.03 -8.96 -7.18
C LYS A 139 0.98 -9.15 -8.38
N ALA A 140 2.27 -8.90 -8.18
CA ALA A 140 3.32 -8.92 -9.20
C ALA A 140 3.09 -7.97 -10.40
N LYS A 141 2.24 -6.93 -10.24
CA LYS A 141 2.07 -5.94 -11.32
C LYS A 141 3.31 -5.02 -11.35
N ARG A 142 3.98 -5.01 -12.50
CA ARG A 142 5.07 -4.09 -12.84
C ARG A 142 4.52 -2.83 -13.51
N VAL A 143 5.05 -1.67 -13.15
CA VAL A 143 4.66 -0.36 -13.71
C VAL A 143 5.94 0.42 -14.00
N PRO A 144 6.50 0.32 -15.22
CA PRO A 144 7.80 0.88 -15.57
C PRO A 144 7.94 2.37 -15.23
N GLU A 145 6.89 3.16 -15.43
CA GLU A 145 6.91 4.59 -15.17
C GLU A 145 7.06 4.91 -13.67
N LEU A 146 6.38 4.15 -12.81
CA LEU A 146 6.49 4.28 -11.35
C LEU A 146 7.85 3.76 -10.84
N GLU A 147 8.30 2.63 -11.39
CA GLU A 147 9.60 2.05 -11.08
C GLU A 147 10.74 3.01 -11.44
N GLN A 148 10.63 3.69 -12.58
CA GLN A 148 11.61 4.69 -12.99
C GLN A 148 11.68 5.87 -12.01
N LEU A 149 10.55 6.35 -11.49
CA LEU A 149 10.55 7.44 -10.48
C LEU A 149 11.27 7.02 -9.19
N VAL A 150 11.12 5.76 -8.77
CA VAL A 150 11.86 5.20 -7.62
C VAL A 150 13.34 5.11 -7.93
N VAL A 151 13.72 4.63 -9.12
CA VAL A 151 15.11 4.56 -9.57
C VAL A 151 15.74 5.95 -9.60
N ASP A 152 15.07 6.94 -10.17
CA ASP A 152 15.58 8.31 -10.29
C ASP A 152 15.79 8.94 -8.92
N HIS A 153 14.85 8.74 -7.99
CA HIS A 153 14.99 9.23 -6.61
C HIS A 153 16.22 8.64 -5.92
N LEU A 154 16.40 7.32 -6.01
CA LEU A 154 17.52 6.63 -5.38
C LEU A 154 18.86 6.96 -6.05
N ALA A 155 18.89 7.08 -7.38
CA ALA A 155 20.09 7.45 -8.13
C ALA A 155 20.56 8.87 -7.82
N ALA A 156 19.63 9.80 -7.55
CA ALA A 156 19.97 11.16 -7.13
C ALA A 156 20.76 11.23 -5.82
N LEU A 157 20.76 10.14 -5.02
CA LEU A 157 21.54 10.01 -3.79
C LEU A 157 23.00 9.59 -4.04
N GLY A 158 23.41 9.46 -5.31
CA GLY A 158 24.79 9.21 -5.72
C GLY A 158 25.09 7.81 -6.23
N GLN A 159 24.08 6.96 -6.42
CA GLN A 159 24.25 5.63 -7.03
C GLN A 159 24.03 5.67 -8.55
N PRO A 160 24.73 4.81 -9.33
CA PRO A 160 24.49 4.73 -10.77
C PRO A 160 23.06 4.24 -11.07
N PRO A 161 22.28 4.94 -11.93
CA PRO A 161 20.88 4.57 -12.21
C PRO A 161 20.68 3.12 -12.66
N TRP A 162 21.61 2.59 -13.45
CA TRP A 162 21.54 1.20 -13.93
C TRP A 162 21.67 0.16 -12.80
N GLN A 163 22.46 0.46 -11.77
CA GLN A 163 22.64 -0.44 -10.63
C GLN A 163 21.38 -0.43 -9.76
N VAL A 164 20.84 0.76 -9.47
CA VAL A 164 19.57 0.94 -8.75
C VAL A 164 18.43 0.21 -9.45
N PHE A 165 18.36 0.32 -10.79
CA PHE A 165 17.36 -0.39 -11.58
C PHE A 165 17.47 -1.92 -11.42
N LEU A 166 18.68 -2.49 -11.53
CA LEU A 166 18.89 -3.94 -11.37
C LEU A 166 18.53 -4.41 -9.96
N ASP A 167 18.94 -3.66 -8.94
CA ASP A 167 18.67 -4.00 -7.54
C ASP A 167 17.16 -3.93 -7.24
N LEU A 168 16.47 -2.91 -7.76
CA LEU A 168 15.02 -2.79 -7.65
C LEU A 168 14.32 -3.92 -8.40
N ASP A 169 14.71 -4.22 -9.64
CA ASP A 169 14.11 -5.29 -10.44
C ASP A 169 14.22 -6.66 -9.76
N GLU A 170 15.37 -6.95 -9.15
CA GLU A 170 15.59 -8.17 -8.37
C GLU A 170 14.66 -8.22 -7.15
N GLU A 171 14.56 -7.13 -6.38
CA GLU A 171 13.66 -7.03 -5.23
C GLU A 171 12.19 -7.22 -5.64
N LEU A 172 11.73 -6.52 -6.69
CA LEU A 172 10.34 -6.62 -7.16
C LEU A 172 10.02 -8.02 -7.69
N THR A 173 10.99 -8.66 -8.36
CA THR A 173 10.87 -10.05 -8.81
C THR A 173 10.73 -11.00 -7.61
N ARG A 174 11.56 -10.83 -6.57
CA ARG A 174 11.49 -11.63 -5.36
C ARG A 174 10.16 -11.47 -4.62
N ILE A 175 9.68 -10.23 -4.47
CA ILE A 175 8.37 -9.96 -3.86
C ILE A 175 7.24 -10.58 -4.69
N GLY A 176 7.33 -10.47 -6.02
CA GLY A 176 6.35 -10.98 -6.96
C GLY A 176 6.23 -12.51 -6.96
N ALA A 177 7.25 -13.25 -6.54
CA ALA A 177 7.23 -14.72 -6.48
C ALA A 177 6.08 -15.28 -5.62
N ASP A 178 5.67 -14.57 -4.58
CA ASP A 178 4.58 -15.00 -3.68
C ASP A 178 3.21 -14.43 -4.08
N ALA A 179 3.07 -13.80 -5.25
CA ALA A 179 1.84 -13.10 -5.63
C ALA A 179 0.60 -14.03 -5.71
N ASP A 180 0.77 -15.27 -6.19
CA ASP A 180 -0.33 -16.24 -6.26
C ASP A 180 -0.86 -16.60 -4.87
N GLU A 181 0.01 -16.73 -3.86
CA GLU A 181 -0.39 -16.99 -2.48
C GLU A 181 -1.15 -15.79 -1.88
N ARG A 182 -0.71 -14.57 -2.18
CA ARG A 182 -1.38 -13.32 -1.77
C ARG A 182 -2.77 -13.21 -2.41
N LEU A 183 -2.89 -13.52 -3.70
CA LEU A 183 -4.18 -13.57 -4.40
C LEU A 183 -5.10 -14.65 -3.81
N ALA A 184 -4.57 -15.84 -3.52
CA ALA A 184 -5.32 -16.90 -2.86
C ALA A 184 -5.81 -16.50 -1.46
N PHE A 185 -5.01 -15.74 -0.70
CA PHE A 185 -5.43 -15.17 0.58
C PHE A 185 -6.59 -14.17 0.40
N GLN A 186 -6.46 -13.21 -0.52
CA GLN A 186 -7.50 -12.21 -0.79
C GLN A 186 -8.82 -12.86 -1.22
N ASN A 187 -8.77 -13.93 -2.00
CA ASN A 187 -9.94 -14.63 -2.54
C ASN A 187 -10.73 -15.43 -1.49
N ARG A 188 -10.23 -15.57 -0.26
CA ARG A 188 -11.02 -16.09 0.87
C ARG A 188 -12.08 -15.09 1.34
N TYR A 189 -11.97 -13.83 0.92
CA TYR A 189 -12.84 -12.72 1.27
C TYR A 189 -13.43 -12.12 -0.01
N PRO A 190 -14.45 -12.74 -0.63
CA PRO A 190 -15.05 -12.22 -1.86
C PRO A 190 -15.74 -10.87 -1.61
N VAL A 191 -15.97 -10.12 -2.69
CA VAL A 191 -16.90 -8.98 -2.70
C VAL A 191 -18.30 -9.58 -2.78
N ASP A 192 -19.19 -9.19 -1.86
CA ASP A 192 -20.60 -9.58 -1.85
C ASP A 192 -21.40 -8.81 -2.91
#